data_AF-A0A0Q5K9X2-F1
#
_entry.id   AF-A0A0Q5K9X2-F1
#
_cell.length_a   1.000
_cell.length_b   1.000
_cell.length_c   1.000
_cell.angle_alpha   90.00
_cell.angle_beta   90.00
_cell.angle_gamma   90.00
#
_symmetry.space_group_name_H-M   'P 1'
#
loop_
_entity.id
_entity.type
_entity.pdbx_description
1 polymer ?
#
loop_
_entity_poly.entity_id
_entity_poly.type
_entity_poly.pdbx_seq_one_letter_code
_entity_poly.pdbx_strand_id
1 'polypeptide(L)'
;MVTTEERLELVGGVWAYQDRLATAFNEISVLEQMGEEGWELTGFGPLVLSFRRPEDAALRTRWTYERQQGRFTQKLRQELEGAGWLYVGSWMGTYHYFKRPA
;
A
#
# COMPACT_ATOMS: atom_id res chain seq x y z
N MET A 1 -12.80 20.17 8.24
CA MET A 1 -12.48 18.78 8.64
C MET A 1 -10.99 18.67 8.44
N VAL A 2 -10.23 18.48 9.52
CA VAL A 2 -8.77 18.37 9.45
C VAL A 2 -8.46 17.00 8.83
N THR A 3 -7.73 16.95 7.73
CA THR A 3 -7.36 15.68 7.09
C THR A 3 -6.36 14.91 7.96
N THR A 4 -6.27 13.60 7.75
CA THR A 4 -5.29 12.75 8.47
C THR A 4 -3.86 13.25 8.26
N GLU A 5 -3.58 13.81 7.08
CA GLU A 5 -2.30 14.44 6.72
C GLU A 5 -2.02 15.68 7.59
N GLU A 6 -3.00 16.57 7.77
CA GLU A 6 -2.86 17.74 8.65
C GLU A 6 -2.64 17.34 10.13
N ARG A 7 -3.22 16.23 10.61
CA ARG A 7 -2.95 15.70 11.96
C ARG A 7 -1.52 15.17 12.13
N LEU A 8 -0.96 14.55 11.10
CA LEU A 8 0.41 14.03 11.12
C LEU A 8 1.44 15.16 11.16
N GLU A 9 1.19 16.25 10.44
CA GLU A 9 2.03 17.46 10.47
C GLU A 9 1.92 18.21 11.81
N LEU A 10 0.74 18.28 12.42
CA LEU A 10 0.51 18.94 13.71
C LEU A 10 1.15 18.22 14.92
N VAL A 11 1.43 16.92 14.81
CA VAL A 11 1.96 16.08 15.91
C VAL A 11 3.44 15.71 15.72
N GLY A 12 4.04 16.00 14.56
CA GLY A 12 5.39 15.50 14.25
C GLY A 12 5.37 13.97 14.12
N GLY A 13 4.40 13.44 13.38
CA GLY A 13 4.10 12.01 13.31
C GLY A 13 5.33 11.18 12.95
N VAL A 14 5.80 10.40 13.93
CA VAL A 14 6.90 9.45 13.71
C VAL A 14 6.36 8.26 12.93
N TRP A 15 7.04 7.93 11.84
CA TRP A 15 6.72 6.80 10.98
C TRP A 15 7.63 5.63 11.32
N ALA A 16 7.02 4.47 11.56
CA ALA A 16 7.73 3.21 11.53
C ALA A 16 7.85 2.73 10.07
N TYR A 17 8.97 2.10 9.74
CA TYR A 17 9.23 1.49 8.44
C TYR A 17 9.55 0.01 8.63
N GLN A 18 9.05 -0.83 7.73
CA GLN A 18 9.32 -2.25 7.78
C GLN A 18 9.36 -2.85 6.38
N ASP A 19 10.39 -3.65 6.14
CA ASP A 19 10.51 -4.47 4.95
C ASP A 19 10.05 -5.91 5.24
N ARG A 20 9.36 -6.51 4.27
CA ARG A 20 8.95 -7.91 4.30
C ARG A 20 9.44 -8.63 3.06
N LEU A 21 10.10 -9.76 3.28
CA LEU A 21 10.41 -10.67 2.19
C LEU A 21 9.13 -11.33 1.70
N ALA A 22 8.90 -11.27 0.40
CA ALA A 22 7.73 -11.81 -0.26
C ALA A 22 8.12 -12.42 -1.61
N THR A 23 7.73 -13.66 -1.84
CA THR A 23 7.75 -14.30 -3.16
C THR A 23 6.41 -14.09 -3.85
N ALA A 24 6.35 -14.23 -5.17
CA ALA A 24 5.10 -14.06 -5.93
C ALA A 24 3.91 -14.93 -5.44
N PHE A 25 4.19 -15.99 -4.67
CA PHE A 25 3.19 -16.91 -4.09
C PHE A 25 2.66 -16.48 -2.72
N ASN A 26 3.50 -15.94 -1.83
CA ASN A 26 3.08 -15.52 -0.48
C ASN A 26 2.85 -14.00 -0.38
N GLU A 27 3.12 -13.27 -1.45
CA GLU A 27 3.00 -11.81 -1.52
C GLU A 27 1.61 -11.31 -1.13
N ILE A 28 0.55 -11.96 -1.62
CA ILE A 28 -0.83 -11.56 -1.30
C ILE A 28 -1.10 -11.70 0.20
N SER A 29 -0.72 -12.83 0.80
CA SER A 29 -0.89 -13.03 2.25
C SER A 29 -0.09 -12.05 3.10
N VAL A 30 1.13 -11.68 2.65
CA VAL A 30 1.92 -10.63 3.30
C VAL A 30 1.22 -9.28 3.20
N LEU A 31 0.69 -8.92 2.04
CA LEU A 31 -0.05 -7.68 1.85
C LEU A 31 -1.31 -7.64 2.72
N GLU A 32 -2.10 -8.70 2.75
CA GLU A 32 -3.29 -8.80 3.60
C GLU A 32 -2.94 -8.64 5.08
N GLN A 33 -1.93 -9.36 5.57
CA GLN A 33 -1.48 -9.24 6.96
C GLN A 33 -1.04 -7.82 7.30
N MET A 34 -0.17 -7.24 6.47
CA MET A 34 0.37 -5.90 6.70
C MET A 34 -0.75 -4.84 6.62
N GLY A 35 -1.70 -5.02 5.71
CA GLY A 35 -2.86 -4.15 5.55
C GLY A 35 -3.78 -4.14 6.77
N GLU A 36 -4.08 -5.31 7.33
CA GLU A 36 -4.88 -5.43 8.56
C GLU A 36 -4.19 -4.79 9.77
N GLU A 37 -2.86 -4.86 9.83
CA GLU A 37 -2.03 -4.22 10.84
C GLU A 37 -1.88 -2.69 10.61
N GLY A 38 -2.40 -2.17 9.51
CA GLY A 38 -2.38 -0.75 9.14
C GLY A 38 -1.07 -0.26 8.55
N TRP A 39 -0.23 -1.19 8.07
CA TRP A 39 0.96 -0.85 7.31
C TRP A 39 0.59 -0.48 5.88
N GLU A 40 1.04 0.69 5.44
CA GLU A 40 0.89 1.23 4.10
C GLU A 40 2.06 0.80 3.21
N LEU A 41 1.79 0.19 2.06
CA LEU A 41 2.82 -0.16 1.07
C LEU A 41 3.35 1.12 0.42
N THR A 42 4.66 1.33 0.51
CA THR A 42 5.36 2.51 -0.05
C THR A 42 6.26 2.15 -1.23
N GLY A 43 6.67 0.90 -1.33
CA GLY A 43 7.57 0.44 -2.39
C GLY A 43 7.69 -1.07 -2.43
N PHE A 44 8.38 -1.54 -3.45
CA PHE A 44 8.65 -2.96 -3.66
C PHE A 44 9.95 -3.11 -4.46
N GLY A 45 10.61 -4.25 -4.28
CA GLY A 45 11.82 -4.64 -4.99
C GLY A 45 11.83 -6.16 -5.23
N PRO A 46 12.91 -6.72 -5.79
CA PRO A 46 13.03 -8.16 -5.98
C PRO A 46 12.84 -8.90 -4.66
N LEU A 47 11.72 -9.61 -4.53
CA LEU A 47 11.32 -10.39 -3.37
C LEU A 47 11.15 -9.59 -2.06
N VAL A 48 10.96 -8.27 -2.13
CA VAL A 48 10.80 -7.42 -0.95
C VAL A 48 9.67 -6.42 -1.14
N LEU A 49 8.87 -6.23 -0.10
CA LEU A 49 7.85 -5.21 0.01
C LEU A 49 8.21 -4.26 1.14
N SER A 50 8.14 -2.96 0.88
CA SER A 50 8.48 -1.91 1.85
C SER A 50 7.21 -1.20 2.31
N PHE A 51 7.08 -1.08 3.62
CA PHE A 51 5.90 -0.50 4.26
C PHE A 51 6.26 0.62 5.23
N ARG A 52 5.30 1.51 5.47
CA ARG A 52 5.34 2.47 6.57
C ARG A 52 4.03 2.46 7.36
N ARG A 53 4.08 2.93 8.60
CA ARG A 53 2.88 3.13 9.44
C ARG A 53 3.16 4.19 10.49
N PRO A 54 2.16 5.00 10.90
CA PRO A 54 2.32 5.86 12.06
C PRO A 54 2.62 5.04 13.31
N GLU A 55 3.59 5.48 14.13
CA GLU A 55 3.85 4.85 15.41
C GLU A 55 2.64 4.98 16.34
N ASP A 56 1.98 6.14 16.31
CA ASP A 56 0.72 6.37 17.01
C ASP A 56 -0.40 5.48 16.46
N ALA A 57 -0.93 4.61 17.33
CA ALA A 57 -2.03 3.72 17.00
C ALA A 57 -3.32 4.44 16.61
N ALA A 58 -3.56 5.65 17.12
CA ALA A 58 -4.75 6.45 16.79
C ALA A 58 -4.74 6.99 15.35
N LEU A 59 -3.58 6.98 14.69
CA LEU A 59 -3.41 7.45 13.32
C LEU A 59 -3.31 6.30 12.30
N ARG A 60 -3.37 5.05 12.75
CA ARG A 60 -3.25 3.88 11.88
C ARG A 60 -4.52 3.67 11.08
N THR A 61 -4.39 3.62 9.77
CA THR A 61 -5.45 3.26 8.82
C THR A 61 -5.19 1.86 8.29
N ARG A 62 -6.23 1.02 8.22
CA ARG A 62 -6.13 -0.30 7.56
C ARG A 62 -6.08 -0.14 6.06
N TRP A 63 -5.38 -1.05 5.39
CA TRP A 63 -5.21 -1.01 3.94
C TRP A 63 -5.68 -2.30 3.30
N THR A 64 -6.42 -2.16 2.20
CA THR A 64 -6.66 -3.26 1.26
C THR A 64 -5.67 -3.13 0.11
N TYR A 65 -5.11 -4.27 -0.33
CA TYR A 65 -4.20 -4.34 -1.45
C TYR A 65 -4.76 -5.21 -2.57
N GLU A 66 -4.44 -4.84 -3.80
CA GLU A 66 -4.78 -5.63 -4.97
C GLU A 66 -3.58 -5.70 -5.92
N ARG A 67 -3.29 -6.90 -6.42
CA ARG A 67 -2.27 -7.13 -7.42
C ARG A 67 -2.93 -7.56 -8.72
N GLN A 68 -2.84 -6.70 -9.72
CA GLN A 68 -3.30 -6.99 -11.07
C GLN A 68 -2.16 -7.62 -11.89
N GLN A 69 -2.49 -8.66 -12.64
CA GLN A 69 -1.56 -9.38 -13.52
C GLN A 69 -1.93 -9.18 -14.99
N GLY A 70 -0.93 -9.17 -15.86
CA GLY A 70 -1.14 -9.21 -17.31
C GLY A 70 -1.21 -7.83 -17.95
N ARG A 71 -2.04 -7.66 -18.98
CA ARG A 71 -2.03 -6.48 -19.85
C ARG A 71 -2.61 -5.26 -19.13
N PHE A 72 -1.73 -4.55 -18.43
CA PHE A 72 -2.08 -3.30 -17.78
C PHE A 72 -2.33 -2.20 -18.79
N THR A 73 -3.53 -1.63 -18.77
CA THR A 73 -3.92 -0.51 -19.65
C THR A 73 -4.17 0.73 -18.83
N GLN A 74 -3.97 1.90 -19.43
CA GLN A 74 -4.30 3.18 -18.80
C GLN A 74 -5.79 3.24 -18.41
N LYS A 75 -6.67 2.61 -19.20
CA LYS A 75 -8.10 2.50 -18.88
C LYS A 75 -8.34 1.73 -17.58
N LEU A 76 -7.74 0.55 -17.41
CA LEU A 76 -7.85 -0.24 -16.18
C LEU A 76 -7.35 0.55 -14.97
N ARG A 77 -6.24 1.28 -15.13
CA ARG A 77 -5.73 2.16 -14.08
C ARG A 77 -6.75 3.22 -13.68
N GLN A 78 -7.36 3.91 -14.66
CA GLN A 78 -8.36 4.95 -14.40
C GLN A 78 -9.64 4.39 -13.76
N GLU A 79 -10.07 3.19 -14.15
CA GLU A 79 -11.21 2.51 -13.53
C GLU A 79 -10.93 2.19 -12.05
N LEU A 80 -9.73 1.68 -11.74
CA LEU A 80 -9.32 1.40 -10.36
C LEU A 80 -9.15 2.68 -9.54
N GLU A 81 -8.50 3.71 -10.10
CA GLU A 81 -8.37 5.03 -9.46
C GLU A 81 -9.75 5.65 -9.19
N GLY A 82 -10.70 5.52 -10.12
CA GLY A 82 -12.10 5.93 -9.93
C GLY A 82 -12.85 5.14 -8.85
N ALA A 83 -12.42 3.91 -8.58
CA ALA A 83 -12.93 3.08 -7.48
C ALA A 83 -12.19 3.30 -6.14
N GLY A 84 -11.31 4.31 -6.08
CA GLY A 84 -10.57 4.68 -4.86
C GLY A 84 -9.26 3.92 -4.66
N TRP A 85 -8.79 3.16 -5.66
CA TRP A 85 -7.49 2.50 -5.59
C TRP A 85 -6.36 3.45 -5.97
N LEU A 86 -5.33 3.48 -5.15
CA LEU A 86 -4.09 4.22 -5.38
C LEU A 86 -3.06 3.28 -6.01
N TYR A 87 -2.53 3.67 -7.16
CA TYR A 87 -1.46 2.93 -7.82
C TYR A 87 -0.13 3.12 -7.08
N VAL A 88 0.51 2.01 -6.70
CA VAL A 88 1.82 2.01 -6.03
C VAL A 88 2.94 1.88 -7.05
N GLY A 89 2.79 0.96 -8.01
CA GLY A 89 3.79 0.74 -9.05
C GLY A 89 3.66 -0.64 -9.69
N SER A 90 4.61 -0.96 -10.57
CA SER A 90 4.69 -2.27 -11.24
C SER A 90 6.04 -2.94 -11.05
N TRP A 91 6.03 -4.25 -10.78
CA TRP A 91 7.23 -5.07 -10.85
C TRP A 91 7.38 -5.69 -12.25
N MET A 92 8.47 -5.35 -12.93
CA MET A 92 8.82 -5.81 -14.29
C MET A 92 7.71 -5.62 -15.36
N GLY A 93 6.75 -4.73 -15.12
CA GLY A 93 5.59 -4.52 -15.99
C GLY A 93 4.59 -5.68 -16.05
N THR A 94 4.72 -6.66 -15.15
CA THR A 94 3.85 -7.86 -15.11
C THR A 94 2.86 -7.79 -13.95
N TYR A 95 3.31 -7.31 -12.80
CA TYR A 95 2.53 -7.24 -11.57
C TYR A 95 2.34 -5.77 -11.18
N HIS A 96 1.09 -5.33 -11.11
CA HIS A 96 0.71 -3.96 -10.80
C HIS A 96 0.05 -3.91 -9.43
N TYR A 97 0.61 -3.11 -8.54
CA TYR A 97 0.19 -3.04 -7.15
C TYR A 97 -0.67 -1.82 -6.91
N PHE A 98 -1.80 -2.05 -6.25
CA PHE A 98 -2.76 -1.05 -5.84
C PHE A 98 -3.02 -1.15 -4.36
N LYS A 99 -3.32 -0.02 -3.72
CA LYS A 99 -3.72 0.06 -2.32
C LYS A 99 -4.91 0.98 -2.15
N ARG A 100 -5.73 0.75 -1.14
CA ARG A 100 -6.76 1.71 -0.72
C ARG A 100 -6.98 1.62 0.78
N PRO A 101 -7.46 2.69 1.44
CA PRO A 101 -8.00 2.58 2.78
C PRO A 101 -9.12 1.53 2.82
N ALA A 102 -9.08 0.66 3.82
CA ALA A 102 -10.11 -0.35 4.05
C ALA A 102 -11.40 0.25 4.65
#